data_AF-A0A1H7YRB2-F1
#
_entry.id   AF-A0A1H7YRB2-F1
#
_cell.length_a   1.000
_cell.length_b   1.000
_cell.length_c   1.000
_cell.angle_alpha   90.00
_cell.angle_beta   90.00
_cell.angle_gamma   90.00
#
_symmetry.space_group_name_H-M   'P 1'
#
loop_
_entity.id
_entity.type
_entity.pdbx_description
1 polymer ?
#
loop_
_entity_poly.entity_id
_entity_poly.type
_entity_poly.pdbx_seq_one_letter_code
_entity_poly.pdbx_strand_id
1 'polypeptide(L)'
;MKAWQILTHSVRQVFGNLQAALRVSWVIFLAEMALSVLFGASGFSMPLSAESDMATILASGLMALLLLMGSLWIAVAWHRYVLLVEEPQSLLPPFHGPQMLDYLLKSLGIALVIVMIGVVMSLLSALLLVPLLGPLAGSLSIFAVLIPCLVVGYRFSAILPAAALGRPIRFTAGWEATIGESGVMFGLAAISTFATLLLSLPGVVLGPIPVLGLLWELASGWVQLMVGISILTTLYGHYIEKRALV
;
A
#
# COMPACT_ATOMS: atom_id res chain seq x y z
N MET A 1 5.64 -21.60 5.18
CA MET A 1 5.52 -21.16 3.77
C MET A 1 6.25 -19.83 3.59
N LYS A 2 6.97 -19.61 2.48
CA LYS A 2 7.78 -18.39 2.26
C LYS A 2 6.96 -17.09 2.32
N ALA A 3 5.71 -17.11 1.84
CA ALA A 3 4.79 -15.96 1.93
C ALA A 3 4.56 -15.49 3.38
N TRP A 4 4.39 -16.44 4.32
CA TRP A 4 4.26 -16.14 5.74
C TRP A 4 5.54 -15.55 6.33
N GLN A 5 6.72 -16.04 5.90
CA GLN A 5 8.01 -15.48 6.32
C GLN A 5 8.17 -14.03 5.84
N ILE A 6 7.79 -13.72 4.59
CA ILE A 6 7.81 -12.35 4.07
C ILE A 6 6.92 -11.43 4.91
N LEU A 7 5.67 -11.84 5.18
CA LEU A 7 4.75 -11.02 5.97
C LEU A 7 5.25 -10.85 7.41
N THR A 8 5.64 -11.92 8.08
CA THR A 8 6.12 -11.86 9.47
C THR A 8 7.41 -11.06 9.62
N HIS A 9 8.33 -11.16 8.66
CA HIS A 9 9.52 -10.31 8.59
C HIS A 9 9.12 -8.84 8.40
N SER A 10 8.17 -8.54 7.51
CA SER A 10 7.67 -7.18 7.30
C SER A 10 7.03 -6.56 8.55
N VAL A 11 6.21 -7.35 9.26
CA VAL A 11 5.60 -6.95 10.54
C VAL A 11 6.69 -6.73 11.59
N ARG A 12 7.66 -7.65 11.71
CA ARG A 12 8.79 -7.51 12.63
C ARG A 12 9.64 -6.29 12.31
N GLN A 13 9.81 -5.93 11.04
CA GLN A 13 10.55 -4.74 10.63
C GLN A 13 9.92 -3.47 11.19
N VAL A 14 8.58 -3.36 11.16
CA VAL A 14 7.83 -2.22 11.73
C VAL A 14 7.88 -2.24 13.25
N PHE A 15 7.40 -3.31 13.88
CA PHE A 15 7.21 -3.35 15.34
C PHE A 15 8.50 -3.57 16.12
N GLY A 16 9.50 -4.23 15.52
CA GLY A 16 10.85 -4.34 16.07
C GLY A 16 11.64 -3.02 16.01
N ASN A 17 11.20 -2.08 15.17
CA ASN A 17 11.76 -0.74 15.06
C ASN A 17 10.69 0.33 15.30
N LEU A 18 9.77 0.10 16.24
CA LEU A 18 8.56 0.93 16.40
C LEU A 18 8.88 2.42 16.59
N GLN A 19 9.94 2.74 17.35
CA GLN A 19 10.37 4.11 17.55
C GLN A 19 10.76 4.80 16.23
N ALA A 20 11.54 4.13 15.40
CA ALA A 20 11.93 4.66 14.09
C ALA A 20 10.74 4.72 13.14
N ALA A 21 9.92 3.67 13.11
CA ALA A 21 8.69 3.62 12.32
C ALA A 21 7.77 4.80 12.62
N LEU A 22 7.55 5.09 13.91
CA LEU A 22 6.80 6.27 14.34
C LEU A 22 7.52 7.54 13.93
N ARG A 23 8.80 7.76 14.29
CA ARG A 23 9.54 8.99 13.94
C ARG A 23 9.50 9.32 12.44
N VAL A 24 9.59 8.31 11.57
CA VAL A 24 9.54 8.50 10.12
C VAL A 24 8.14 8.88 9.63
N SER A 25 7.08 8.37 10.26
CA SER A 25 5.73 8.42 9.68
C SER A 25 4.70 9.26 10.43
N TRP A 26 4.80 9.37 11.76
CA TRP A 26 3.66 9.77 12.59
C TRP A 26 3.19 11.20 12.34
N VAL A 27 4.11 12.17 12.22
CA VAL A 27 3.73 13.58 11.97
C VAL A 27 3.01 13.72 10.64
N ILE A 28 3.58 13.09 9.60
CA ILE A 28 3.03 13.14 8.23
C ILE A 28 1.67 12.44 8.21
N PHE A 29 1.59 11.23 8.77
CA PHE A 29 0.37 10.44 8.81
C PHE A 29 -0.75 11.13 9.61
N LEU A 30 -0.45 11.73 10.77
CA LEU A 30 -1.45 12.49 11.53
C LEU A 30 -1.92 13.73 10.77
N ALA A 31 -1.04 14.43 10.05
CA ALA A 31 -1.42 15.55 9.21
C ALA A 31 -2.38 15.08 8.11
N GLU A 32 -2.05 13.99 7.40
CA GLU A 32 -2.92 13.39 6.39
C GLU A 32 -4.31 13.03 6.95
N MET A 33 -4.35 12.42 8.13
CA MET A 33 -5.61 12.03 8.78
C MET A 33 -6.42 13.22 9.24
N ALA A 34 -5.78 14.26 9.78
CA ALA A 34 -6.45 15.51 10.12
C ALA A 34 -7.06 16.17 8.87
N LEU A 35 -6.32 16.18 7.76
CA LEU A 35 -6.82 16.64 6.48
C LEU A 35 -8.02 15.80 6.00
N SER A 36 -7.97 14.47 6.07
CA SER A 36 -9.10 13.60 5.70
C SER A 36 -10.36 13.92 6.51
N VAL A 37 -10.23 14.08 7.84
CA VAL A 37 -11.35 14.42 8.73
C VAL A 37 -11.92 15.81 8.42
N LEU A 38 -11.06 16.82 8.19
CA LEU A 38 -11.50 18.19 7.91
C LEU A 38 -12.33 18.30 6.62
N PHE A 39 -12.06 17.44 5.63
CA PHE A 39 -12.77 17.41 4.36
C PHE A 39 -13.88 16.35 4.31
N GLY A 40 -14.19 15.72 5.45
CA GLY A 40 -15.26 14.71 5.54
C GLY A 40 -15.00 13.47 4.68
N ALA A 41 -13.74 13.18 4.35
CA ALA A 41 -13.36 11.96 3.65
C ALA A 41 -13.37 10.78 4.64
N SER A 42 -13.99 9.68 4.24
CA SER A 42 -13.91 8.38 4.94
C SER A 42 -12.99 7.46 4.15
N GLY A 43 -11.91 6.99 4.79
CA GLY A 43 -10.76 6.46 4.05
C GLY A 43 -10.16 7.52 3.10
N PHE A 44 -9.08 7.17 2.40
CA PHE A 44 -8.35 8.09 1.49
C PHE A 44 -9.14 8.53 0.23
N SER A 45 -10.48 8.53 0.28
CA SER A 45 -11.38 8.88 -0.82
C SER A 45 -12.41 9.92 -0.38
N MET A 46 -12.48 11.02 -1.12
CA MET A 46 -13.61 11.94 -1.07
C MET A 46 -14.69 11.43 -2.04
N PRO A 47 -15.97 11.32 -1.65
CA PRO A 47 -17.02 10.93 -2.58
C PRO A 47 -17.25 12.06 -3.59
N LEU A 48 -16.62 11.94 -4.76
CA LEU A 48 -16.94 12.76 -5.91
C LEU A 48 -18.21 12.23 -6.57
N SER A 49 -19.21 13.09 -6.73
CA SER A 49 -20.41 12.81 -7.51
C SER A 49 -20.34 13.53 -8.86
N ALA A 50 -21.13 13.07 -9.83
CA ALA A 50 -21.23 13.74 -11.14
C ALA A 50 -21.76 15.19 -11.03
N GLU A 51 -22.34 15.55 -9.89
CA GLU A 51 -22.91 16.88 -9.58
C GLU A 51 -21.96 17.75 -8.75
N SER A 52 -20.76 17.29 -8.40
CA SER A 52 -19.82 18.08 -7.62
C SER A 52 -19.41 19.35 -8.37
N ASP A 53 -19.46 20.50 -7.69
CA ASP A 53 -19.01 21.76 -8.27
C ASP A 53 -17.48 21.80 -8.49
N MET A 54 -17.02 22.76 -9.29
CA MET A 54 -15.60 22.89 -9.61
C MET A 54 -14.73 23.09 -8.36
N ALA A 55 -15.23 23.82 -7.37
CA ALA A 55 -14.50 24.07 -6.13
C ALA A 55 -14.24 22.77 -5.36
N THR A 56 -15.26 21.90 -5.25
CA THR A 56 -15.15 20.59 -4.60
C THR A 56 -14.19 19.67 -5.36
N ILE A 57 -14.24 19.67 -6.70
CA ILE A 57 -13.32 18.88 -7.53
C ILE A 57 -11.87 19.32 -7.29
N LEU A 58 -11.59 20.64 -7.34
CA LEU A 58 -10.25 21.16 -7.10
C LEU A 58 -9.76 20.88 -5.67
N ALA A 59 -10.63 21.02 -4.67
CA ALA A 59 -10.31 20.69 -3.29
C ALA A 59 -9.98 19.20 -3.12
N SER A 60 -10.76 18.30 -3.73
CA SER A 60 -10.48 16.86 -3.71
C SER A 60 -9.16 16.50 -4.42
N GLY A 61 -8.85 17.18 -5.52
CA GLY A 61 -7.62 16.97 -6.27
C GLY A 61 -6.39 17.40 -5.48
N LEU A 62 -6.49 18.56 -4.82
CA LEU A 62 -5.45 19.04 -3.91
C LEU A 62 -5.27 18.10 -2.72
N MET A 63 -6.36 17.64 -2.12
CA MET A 63 -6.33 16.66 -1.03
C MET A 63 -5.61 15.37 -1.45
N ALA A 64 -6.03 14.78 -2.57
CA ALA A 64 -5.42 13.56 -3.09
C ALA A 64 -3.92 13.74 -3.36
N LEU A 65 -3.51 14.92 -3.87
CA LEU A 65 -2.11 15.24 -4.09
C LEU A 65 -1.33 15.33 -2.77
N LEU A 66 -1.90 15.92 -1.72
CA LEU A 66 -1.26 16.02 -0.40
C LEU A 66 -1.10 14.65 0.26
N LEU A 67 -2.14 13.80 0.22
CA LEU A 67 -2.11 12.43 0.71
C LEU A 67 -1.12 11.55 -0.09
N LEU A 68 -1.02 11.77 -1.39
CA LEU A 68 -0.02 11.10 -2.21
C LEU A 68 1.39 11.54 -1.83
N MET A 69 1.60 12.85 -1.63
CA MET A 69 2.91 13.38 -1.28
C MET A 69 3.39 12.89 0.09
N GLY A 70 2.53 12.89 1.10
CA GLY A 70 2.89 12.40 2.43
C GLY A 70 3.15 10.89 2.45
N SER A 71 2.30 10.08 1.84
CA SER A 71 2.54 8.64 1.72
C SER A 71 3.83 8.28 0.96
N LEU A 72 4.18 9.01 -0.10
CA LEU A 72 5.47 8.88 -0.79
C LEU A 72 6.64 9.24 0.13
N TRP A 73 6.51 10.32 0.90
CA TRP A 73 7.55 10.76 1.82
C TRP A 73 7.80 9.69 2.89
N ILE A 74 6.73 9.16 3.49
CA ILE A 74 6.80 8.05 4.46
C ILE A 74 7.45 6.82 3.82
N ALA A 75 7.01 6.42 2.62
CA ALA A 75 7.53 5.23 1.95
C ALA A 75 9.03 5.33 1.64
N VAL A 76 9.46 6.43 1.03
CA VAL A 76 10.88 6.65 0.69
C VAL A 76 11.74 6.70 1.94
N ALA A 77 11.32 7.45 2.95
CA ALA A 77 12.06 7.55 4.21
C ALA A 77 12.16 6.19 4.92
N TRP A 78 11.07 5.41 4.93
CA TRP A 78 11.07 4.08 5.55
C TRP A 78 11.97 3.09 4.81
N HIS A 79 11.93 3.05 3.47
CA HIS A 79 12.83 2.21 2.68
C HIS A 79 14.31 2.52 2.96
N ARG A 80 14.65 3.81 3.06
CA ARG A 80 16.02 4.26 3.35
C ARG A 80 16.45 3.94 4.77
N TYR A 81 15.57 4.13 5.76
CA TYR A 81 15.83 3.70 7.13
C TYR A 81 16.16 2.21 7.18
N VAL A 82 15.35 1.36 6.56
CA VAL A 82 15.54 -0.09 6.64
C VAL A 82 16.79 -0.56 5.89
N LEU A 83 17.04 0.00 4.70
CA LEU A 83 18.08 -0.53 3.80
C LEU A 83 19.43 0.18 3.93
N LEU A 84 19.45 1.43 4.39
CA LEU A 84 20.66 2.26 4.59
C LEU A 84 20.92 2.61 6.05
N VAL A 85 20.01 2.28 6.98
CA VAL A 85 20.10 2.69 8.39
C VAL A 85 20.14 4.23 8.52
N GLU A 86 19.39 4.91 7.65
CA GLU A 86 19.27 6.36 7.70
C GLU A 86 18.29 6.77 8.82
N GLU A 87 18.83 7.13 9.98
CA GLU A 87 18.02 7.50 11.14
C GLU A 87 17.41 8.91 11.00
N PRO A 88 16.12 9.08 11.34
CA PRO A 88 15.51 10.40 11.40
C PRO A 88 16.11 11.21 12.56
N GLN A 89 16.85 12.28 12.24
CA GLN A 89 17.48 13.16 13.23
C GLN A 89 16.55 14.26 13.76
N SER A 90 15.39 14.45 13.15
CA SER A 90 14.41 15.48 13.50
C SER A 90 12.98 14.92 13.53
N LEU A 91 11.99 15.78 13.82
CA LEU A 91 10.58 15.41 13.86
C LEU A 91 10.02 14.97 12.50
N LEU A 92 10.65 15.41 11.40
CA LEU A 92 10.29 15.06 10.04
C LEU A 92 11.47 14.35 9.37
N PRO A 93 11.24 13.24 8.63
CA PRO A 93 12.31 12.59 7.90
C PRO A 93 12.89 13.51 6.81
N PRO A 94 14.16 13.33 6.40
CA PRO A 94 14.74 14.14 5.33
C PRO A 94 13.95 14.03 4.02
N PHE A 95 13.78 15.16 3.34
CA PHE A 95 13.02 15.22 2.09
C PHE A 95 13.91 14.83 0.90
N HIS A 96 13.52 13.75 0.21
CA HIS A 96 14.29 13.17 -0.90
C HIS A 96 13.57 13.36 -2.24
N GLY A 97 13.37 14.61 -2.64
CA GLY A 97 12.55 14.99 -3.81
C GLY A 97 12.82 14.19 -5.09
N PRO A 98 14.08 14.08 -5.57
CA PRO A 98 14.38 13.31 -6.78
C PRO A 98 14.01 11.82 -6.66
N GLN A 99 14.27 11.19 -5.51
CA GLN A 99 13.94 9.79 -5.25
C GLN A 99 12.43 9.58 -5.10
N MET A 100 11.72 10.53 -4.48
CA MET A 100 10.26 10.54 -4.39
C MET A 100 9.62 10.64 -5.77
N LEU A 101 10.14 11.48 -6.66
CA LEU A 101 9.65 11.58 -8.03
C LEU A 101 9.89 10.28 -8.81
N ASP A 102 11.09 9.71 -8.73
CA ASP A 102 11.39 8.44 -9.39
C ASP A 102 10.53 7.28 -8.87
N TYR A 103 10.31 7.24 -7.55
CA TYR A 103 9.40 6.31 -6.90
C TYR A 103 7.96 6.49 -7.40
N LEU A 104 7.47 7.73 -7.49
CA LEU A 104 6.14 8.05 -7.99
C LEU A 104 5.97 7.61 -9.45
N LEU A 105 6.91 7.93 -10.33
CA LEU A 105 6.83 7.56 -11.75
C LEU A 105 6.79 6.05 -11.96
N LYS A 106 7.62 5.30 -11.22
CA LYS A 106 7.57 3.83 -11.23
C LYS A 106 6.25 3.31 -10.66
N SER A 107 5.78 3.88 -9.55
CA SER A 107 4.49 3.50 -8.94
C SER A 107 3.32 3.75 -9.89
N LEU A 108 3.35 4.85 -10.67
CA LEU A 108 2.34 5.14 -11.69
C LEU A 108 2.34 4.12 -12.83
N GLY A 109 3.53 3.71 -13.30
CA GLY A 109 3.67 2.63 -14.27
C GLY A 109 3.13 1.29 -13.74
N ILE A 110 3.39 0.98 -12.48
CA ILE A 110 2.86 -0.21 -11.80
C ILE A 110 1.33 -0.13 -11.65
N ALA A 111 0.82 1.03 -11.23
CA ALA A 111 -0.61 1.28 -11.11
C ALA A 111 -1.33 1.09 -12.45
N LEU A 112 -0.74 1.56 -13.56
CA LEU A 112 -1.28 1.34 -14.90
C LEU A 112 -1.36 -0.17 -15.23
N VAL A 113 -0.32 -0.94 -14.94
CA VAL A 113 -0.32 -2.40 -15.11
C VAL A 113 -1.41 -3.06 -14.27
N ILE A 114 -1.52 -2.66 -13.00
CA ILE A 114 -2.55 -3.18 -12.08
C ILE A 114 -3.95 -2.84 -12.58
N VAL A 115 -4.20 -1.62 -13.04
CA VAL A 115 -5.50 -1.19 -13.58
C VAL A 115 -5.87 -2.01 -14.81
N MET A 116 -4.93 -2.24 -15.74
CA MET A 116 -5.19 -3.08 -16.91
C MET A 116 -5.61 -4.50 -16.52
N ILE A 117 -4.88 -5.12 -15.58
CA ILE A 117 -5.23 -6.44 -15.05
C ILE A 117 -6.58 -6.39 -14.31
N GLY A 118 -6.82 -5.37 -13.51
CA GLY A 118 -8.05 -5.17 -12.76
C GLY A 118 -9.27 -5.07 -13.67
N VAL A 119 -9.17 -4.32 -14.78
CA VAL A 119 -10.24 -4.22 -15.78
C VAL A 119 -10.52 -5.57 -16.41
N VAL A 120 -9.49 -6.30 -16.87
CA VAL A 120 -9.66 -7.63 -17.46
C VAL A 120 -10.29 -8.60 -16.46
N MET A 121 -9.79 -8.66 -15.23
CA MET A 121 -10.34 -9.54 -14.20
C MET A 121 -11.77 -9.15 -13.81
N SER A 122 -12.10 -7.86 -13.78
CA SER A 122 -13.46 -7.39 -13.49
C SER A 122 -14.44 -7.79 -14.59
N LEU A 123 -14.04 -7.67 -15.86
CA LEU A 123 -14.85 -8.13 -16.99
C LEU A 123 -15.06 -9.65 -16.95
N LEU A 124 -14.00 -10.42 -16.67
CA LEU A 124 -14.12 -11.87 -16.51
C LEU A 124 -15.03 -12.25 -15.35
N SER A 125 -14.91 -11.54 -14.22
CA SER A 125 -15.78 -11.75 -13.05
C SER A 125 -17.25 -11.45 -13.39
N ALA A 126 -17.52 -10.35 -14.07
CA ALA A 126 -18.86 -9.97 -14.49
C ALA A 126 -19.46 -10.95 -15.51
N LEU A 127 -18.66 -11.47 -16.44
CA LEU A 127 -19.12 -12.41 -17.46
C LEU A 127 -19.34 -13.83 -16.93
N LEU A 128 -18.49 -14.29 -16.00
CA LEU A 128 -18.47 -15.68 -15.56
C LEU A 128 -19.17 -15.88 -14.21
N LEU A 129 -18.84 -15.07 -13.20
CA LEU A 129 -19.31 -15.29 -11.83
C LEU A 129 -20.73 -14.77 -11.61
N VAL A 130 -21.07 -13.61 -12.16
CA VAL A 130 -22.40 -12.99 -11.96
C VAL A 130 -23.54 -13.87 -12.48
N PRO A 131 -23.49 -14.44 -13.71
CA PRO A 131 -24.54 -15.32 -14.20
C PRO A 131 -24.63 -16.64 -13.45
N LEU A 132 -23.50 -17.15 -12.92
CA LEU A 132 -23.42 -18.45 -12.27
C LEU A 132 -23.88 -18.42 -10.81
N LEU A 133 -23.56 -17.35 -10.08
CA LEU A 133 -23.67 -17.29 -8.62
C LEU A 133 -24.62 -16.19 -8.12
N GLY A 134 -25.16 -15.36 -9.00
CA GLY A 134 -26.12 -14.31 -8.65
C GLY A 134 -25.57 -13.35 -7.57
N PRO A 135 -26.31 -13.08 -6.48
CA PRO A 135 -25.87 -12.16 -5.42
C PRO A 135 -24.54 -12.55 -4.74
N LEU A 136 -24.21 -13.84 -4.67
CA LEU A 136 -22.93 -14.30 -4.10
C LEU A 136 -21.74 -13.93 -4.98
N ALA A 137 -21.96 -13.65 -6.27
CA ALA A 137 -20.92 -13.25 -7.19
C ALA A 137 -20.25 -11.95 -6.76
N GLY A 138 -20.98 -10.98 -6.20
CA GLY A 138 -20.40 -9.70 -5.77
C GLY A 138 -19.31 -9.89 -4.70
N SER A 139 -19.61 -10.68 -3.67
CA SER A 139 -18.69 -10.97 -2.57
C SER A 139 -17.47 -11.79 -3.00
N LEU A 140 -17.59 -12.62 -4.04
CA LEU A 140 -16.47 -13.41 -4.56
C LEU A 140 -15.66 -12.66 -5.63
N SER A 141 -16.30 -11.73 -6.33
CA SER A 141 -15.67 -10.90 -7.37
C SER A 141 -14.52 -10.07 -6.81
N ILE A 142 -14.64 -9.59 -5.55
CA ILE A 142 -13.56 -8.82 -4.92
C ILE A 142 -12.26 -9.64 -4.85
N PHE A 143 -12.33 -10.92 -4.47
CA PHE A 143 -11.16 -11.79 -4.39
C PHE A 143 -10.65 -12.16 -5.79
N ALA A 144 -11.57 -12.41 -6.73
CA ALA A 144 -11.24 -12.74 -8.12
C ALA A 144 -10.47 -11.60 -8.82
N VAL A 145 -10.72 -10.35 -8.44
CA VAL A 145 -10.02 -9.18 -8.98
C VAL A 145 -8.79 -8.81 -8.16
N LEU A 146 -8.93 -8.71 -6.84
CA LEU A 146 -7.89 -8.18 -5.96
C LEU A 146 -6.66 -9.10 -5.88
N ILE A 147 -6.85 -10.42 -5.80
CA ILE A 147 -5.72 -11.35 -5.63
C ILE A 147 -4.78 -11.30 -6.85
N PRO A 148 -5.26 -11.43 -8.11
CA PRO A 148 -4.39 -11.29 -9.28
C PRO A 148 -3.70 -9.92 -9.35
N CYS A 149 -4.43 -8.84 -9.00
CA CYS A 149 -3.87 -7.49 -8.95
C CYS A 149 -2.71 -7.41 -7.94
N LEU A 150 -2.86 -7.97 -6.75
CA LEU A 150 -1.80 -8.01 -5.74
C LEU A 150 -0.64 -8.91 -6.15
N VAL A 151 -0.91 -10.06 -6.79
CA VAL A 151 0.14 -10.94 -7.31
C VAL A 151 1.02 -10.21 -8.31
N VAL A 152 0.43 -9.53 -9.29
CA VAL A 152 1.17 -8.74 -10.27
C VAL A 152 1.83 -7.53 -9.60
N GLY A 153 1.08 -6.84 -8.75
CA GLY A 153 1.51 -5.64 -8.03
C GLY A 153 2.75 -5.89 -7.18
N TYR A 154 2.79 -6.94 -6.37
CA TYR A 154 3.96 -7.27 -5.54
C TYR A 154 5.20 -7.56 -6.38
N ARG A 155 5.06 -8.24 -7.52
CA ARG A 155 6.19 -8.57 -8.39
C ARG A 155 6.83 -7.31 -8.98
N PHE A 156 6.03 -6.40 -9.53
CA PHE A 156 6.59 -5.16 -10.06
C PHE A 156 7.02 -4.20 -8.95
N SER A 157 6.30 -4.14 -7.83
CA SER A 157 6.62 -3.25 -6.71
C SER A 157 7.90 -3.61 -5.97
N ALA A 158 8.45 -4.81 -6.19
CA ALA A 158 9.76 -5.20 -5.68
C ALA A 158 10.90 -4.27 -6.13
N ILE A 159 10.73 -3.45 -7.17
CA ILE A 159 11.74 -2.47 -7.61
C ILE A 159 11.65 -1.12 -6.87
N LEU A 160 10.53 -0.83 -6.20
CA LEU A 160 10.25 0.49 -5.64
C LEU A 160 11.28 0.93 -4.58
N PRO A 161 11.80 0.03 -3.71
CA PRO A 161 12.85 0.43 -2.78
C PRO A 161 14.15 0.87 -3.50
N ALA A 162 14.50 0.29 -4.65
CA ALA A 162 15.66 0.80 -5.42
C ALA A 162 15.48 2.26 -5.86
N ALA A 163 14.25 2.67 -6.21
CA ALA A 163 13.94 4.05 -6.54
C ALA A 163 14.14 4.98 -5.32
N ALA A 164 13.66 4.57 -4.15
CA ALA A 164 13.86 5.29 -2.88
C ALA A 164 15.36 5.43 -2.51
N LEU A 165 16.17 4.44 -2.89
CA LEU A 165 17.62 4.45 -2.70
C LEU A 165 18.37 5.26 -3.77
N GLY A 166 17.70 5.72 -4.83
CA GLY A 166 18.34 6.38 -5.98
C GLY A 166 19.19 5.42 -6.82
N ARG A 167 18.89 4.12 -6.80
CA ARG A 167 19.63 3.10 -7.56
C ARG A 167 18.95 2.86 -8.92
N PRO A 168 19.70 2.89 -10.03
CA PRO A 168 19.12 2.61 -11.34
C PRO A 168 18.64 1.15 -11.40
N ILE A 169 17.38 0.95 -11.80
CA ILE A 169 16.78 -0.37 -11.94
C ILE A 169 15.79 -0.38 -13.10
N ARG A 170 15.76 -1.50 -13.84
CA ARG A 170 14.80 -1.71 -14.94
C ARG A 170 13.40 -1.95 -14.39
N PHE A 171 12.38 -1.48 -15.09
CA PHE A 171 10.97 -1.69 -14.71
C PHE A 171 10.59 -3.18 -14.60
N THR A 172 11.14 -4.03 -15.47
CA THR A 172 10.85 -5.47 -15.49
C THR A 172 11.64 -6.28 -14.45
N ALA A 173 12.64 -5.67 -13.79
CA ALA A 173 13.56 -6.40 -12.92
C ALA A 173 12.85 -7.11 -11.75
N GLY A 174 11.80 -6.50 -11.19
CA GLY A 174 11.01 -7.11 -10.12
C GLY A 174 10.29 -8.37 -10.57
N TRP A 175 9.74 -8.37 -11.79
CA TRP A 175 9.11 -9.56 -12.38
C TRP A 175 10.15 -10.66 -12.64
N GLU A 176 11.26 -10.30 -13.27
CA GLU A 176 12.38 -11.21 -13.58
C GLU A 176 12.95 -11.86 -12.31
N ALA A 177 13.17 -11.06 -11.26
CA ALA A 177 13.72 -11.53 -9.97
C ALA A 177 12.78 -12.48 -9.21
N THR A 178 11.50 -12.51 -9.57
CA THR A 178 10.46 -13.31 -8.90
C THR A 178 9.90 -14.42 -9.79
N ILE A 179 10.56 -14.74 -10.91
CA ILE A 179 10.22 -15.89 -11.75
C ILE A 179 10.37 -17.17 -10.92
N GLY A 180 9.40 -18.09 -11.06
CA GLY A 180 9.33 -19.34 -10.29
C GLY A 180 8.67 -19.20 -8.91
N GLU A 181 8.31 -17.99 -8.48
CA GLU A 181 7.80 -17.71 -7.14
C GLU A 181 6.29 -17.35 -7.14
N SER A 182 5.57 -17.72 -8.20
CA SER A 182 4.13 -17.40 -8.35
C SER A 182 3.28 -17.90 -7.19
N GLY A 183 3.57 -19.10 -6.66
CA GLY A 183 2.87 -19.63 -5.49
C GLY A 183 3.12 -18.80 -4.22
N VAL A 184 4.30 -18.21 -4.08
CA VAL A 184 4.63 -17.33 -2.96
C VAL A 184 3.91 -15.99 -3.09
N MET A 185 3.87 -15.41 -4.30
CA MET A 185 3.15 -14.16 -4.55
C MET A 185 1.64 -14.33 -4.36
N PHE A 186 1.07 -15.45 -4.81
CA PHE A 186 -0.32 -15.79 -4.56
C PHE A 186 -0.60 -15.95 -3.07
N GLY A 187 0.24 -16.71 -2.35
CA GLY A 187 0.11 -16.86 -0.90
C GLY A 187 0.21 -15.51 -0.17
N LEU A 188 1.11 -14.63 -0.59
CA LEU A 188 1.28 -13.30 0.01
C LEU A 188 0.07 -12.40 -0.29
N ALA A 189 -0.45 -12.42 -1.52
CA ALA A 189 -1.68 -11.71 -1.90
C ALA A 189 -2.88 -12.18 -1.08
N ALA A 190 -3.07 -13.49 -0.93
CA ALA A 190 -4.14 -14.06 -0.13
C ALA A 190 -4.02 -13.64 1.34
N ILE A 191 -2.86 -13.87 1.97
CA ILE A 191 -2.68 -13.54 3.40
C ILE A 191 -2.82 -12.03 3.64
N SER A 192 -2.28 -11.19 2.75
CA SER A 192 -2.41 -9.73 2.88
C SER A 192 -3.87 -9.27 2.73
N THR A 193 -4.61 -9.85 1.78
CA THR A 193 -6.04 -9.59 1.64
C THR A 193 -6.81 -9.98 2.91
N PHE A 194 -6.56 -11.18 3.45
CA PHE A 194 -7.18 -11.63 4.68
C PHE A 194 -6.78 -10.77 5.88
N ALA A 195 -5.52 -10.35 5.99
CA ALA A 195 -5.06 -9.47 7.05
C ALA A 195 -5.78 -8.11 7.00
N THR A 196 -5.92 -7.51 5.82
CA THR A 196 -6.69 -6.28 5.64
C THR A 196 -8.16 -6.46 6.04
N LEU A 197 -8.80 -7.57 5.63
CA LEU A 197 -10.17 -7.86 6.04
C LEU A 197 -10.30 -8.04 7.56
N LEU A 198 -9.37 -8.73 8.20
CA LEU A 198 -9.38 -8.90 9.65
C LEU A 198 -9.19 -7.56 10.37
N LEU A 199 -8.33 -6.67 9.86
CA LEU A 199 -8.13 -5.33 10.40
C LEU A 199 -9.35 -4.42 10.21
N SER A 200 -10.19 -4.67 9.20
CA SER A 200 -11.40 -3.87 8.98
C SER A 200 -12.57 -4.28 9.88
N LEU A 201 -12.62 -5.53 10.38
CA LEU A 201 -13.73 -6.02 11.20
C LEU A 201 -14.03 -5.17 12.44
N PRO A 202 -13.04 -4.78 13.28
CA PRO A 202 -13.34 -3.95 14.43
C PRO A 202 -13.84 -2.56 14.03
N GLY A 203 -13.45 -2.04 12.86
CA GLY A 203 -13.96 -0.78 12.32
C GLY A 203 -15.46 -0.81 12.09
N VAL A 204 -16.02 -1.95 11.69
CA VAL A 204 -17.48 -2.13 11.52
C VAL A 204 -18.21 -2.06 12.88
N VAL A 205 -17.62 -2.65 13.92
CA VAL A 205 -18.22 -2.69 15.26
C VAL A 205 -18.05 -1.34 15.99
N LEU A 206 -16.90 -0.70 15.82
CA LEU A 206 -16.54 0.54 16.50
C LEU A 206 -17.02 1.79 15.76
N GLY A 207 -17.32 1.70 14.47
CA GLY A 207 -17.78 2.82 13.63
C GLY A 207 -18.95 3.63 14.20
N PRO A 208 -19.97 3.01 14.83
CA PRO A 208 -21.05 3.74 15.50
C PRO A 208 -20.60 4.57 16.72
N ILE A 209 -19.39 4.35 17.25
CA ILE A 209 -18.81 5.08 18.39
C ILE A 209 -17.75 6.04 17.84
N PRO A 210 -18.06 7.33 17.64
CA PRO A 210 -17.25 8.22 16.78
C PRO A 210 -15.76 8.26 17.14
N VAL A 211 -15.45 8.39 18.43
CA VAL A 211 -14.05 8.47 18.90
C VAL A 211 -13.33 7.13 18.76
N LEU A 212 -13.97 6.01 19.12
CA LEU A 212 -13.33 4.69 19.04
C LEU A 212 -13.16 4.23 17.59
N GLY A 213 -14.15 4.51 16.73
CA GLY A 213 -14.07 4.25 15.29
C GLY A 213 -12.89 5.00 14.67
N LEU A 214 -12.75 6.30 14.95
CA LEU A 214 -11.64 7.12 14.46
C LEU A 214 -10.27 6.61 14.95
N LEU A 215 -10.16 6.28 16.24
CA LEU A 215 -8.90 5.76 16.80
C LEU A 215 -8.52 4.42 16.17
N TRP A 216 -9.49 3.56 15.89
CA TRP A 216 -9.24 2.28 15.21
C TRP A 216 -8.84 2.49 13.74
N GLU A 217 -9.52 3.37 13.02
CA GLU A 217 -9.18 3.71 11.63
C GLU A 217 -7.76 4.28 11.55
N LEU A 218 -7.40 5.18 12.48
CA LEU A 218 -6.06 5.73 12.59
C LEU A 218 -5.01 4.63 12.80
N ALA A 219 -5.22 3.77 13.80
CA ALA A 219 -4.27 2.71 14.13
C ALA A 219 -4.16 1.67 13.01
N SER A 220 -5.28 1.19 12.49
CA SER A 220 -5.32 0.16 11.46
C SER A 220 -4.81 0.68 10.10
N GLY A 221 -5.10 1.94 9.76
CA GLY A 221 -4.58 2.61 8.57
C GLY A 221 -3.06 2.77 8.62
N TRP A 222 -2.52 3.20 9.77
CA TRP A 222 -1.07 3.29 9.96
C TRP A 222 -0.39 1.93 9.84
N VAL A 223 -0.95 0.89 10.45
CA VAL A 223 -0.41 -0.48 10.37
C VAL A 223 -0.43 -0.97 8.92
N GLN A 224 -1.53 -0.78 8.18
CA GLN A 224 -1.63 -1.17 6.78
C GLN A 224 -0.60 -0.47 5.91
N LEU A 225 -0.41 0.85 6.09
CA LEU A 225 0.59 1.63 5.37
C LEU A 225 2.01 1.09 5.65
N MET A 226 2.41 1.04 6.93
CA MET A 226 3.77 0.68 7.32
C MET A 226 4.11 -0.77 6.99
N VAL A 227 3.19 -1.71 7.22
CA VAL A 227 3.39 -3.12 6.86
C VAL A 227 3.40 -3.29 5.34
N GLY A 228 2.52 -2.58 4.61
CA GLY A 228 2.50 -2.59 3.15
C GLY A 228 3.84 -2.17 2.53
N ILE A 229 4.39 -1.03 2.98
CA ILE A 229 5.71 -0.55 2.53
C ILE A 229 6.83 -1.53 2.96
N SER A 230 6.72 -2.13 4.15
CA SER A 230 7.69 -3.13 4.64
C SER A 230 7.69 -4.41 3.81
N ILE A 231 6.54 -4.85 3.30
CA ILE A 231 6.46 -5.97 2.35
C ILE A 231 7.27 -5.65 1.11
N LEU A 232 7.14 -4.45 0.53
CA LEU A 232 7.92 -4.07 -0.65
C LEU A 232 9.43 -4.05 -0.37
N THR A 233 9.81 -3.55 0.81
CA THR A 233 11.21 -3.54 1.26
C THR A 233 11.76 -4.97 1.40
N THR A 234 10.95 -5.87 1.96
CA THR A 234 11.30 -7.29 2.16
C THR A 234 11.43 -8.00 0.81
N LEU A 235 10.52 -7.74 -0.13
CA LEU A 235 10.58 -8.29 -1.49
C LEU A 235 11.84 -7.81 -2.22
N TYR A 236 12.18 -6.52 -2.13
CA TYR A 236 13.42 -5.99 -2.70
C TYR A 236 14.65 -6.64 -2.06
N GLY A 237 14.73 -6.63 -0.73
CA GLY A 237 15.85 -7.19 0.01
C GLY A 237 16.07 -8.67 -0.31
N HIS A 238 15.00 -9.47 -0.37
CA HIS A 238 15.11 -10.90 -0.62
C HIS A 238 15.31 -11.24 -2.10
N TYR A 239 14.49 -10.73 -3.00
CA TYR A 239 14.51 -11.16 -4.40
C TYR A 239 15.54 -10.40 -5.25
N ILE A 240 15.84 -9.15 -4.93
CA ILE A 240 16.80 -8.32 -5.69
C ILE A 240 18.17 -8.32 -5.02
N GLU A 241 18.25 -7.95 -3.74
CA GLU A 241 19.53 -7.90 -3.02
C GLU A 241 19.99 -9.26 -2.45
N LYS A 242 19.16 -10.31 -2.58
CA LYS A 242 19.47 -11.68 -2.11
C LYS A 242 19.76 -11.78 -0.60
N ARG A 243 19.19 -10.89 0.21
CA ARG A 243 19.21 -10.96 1.68
C ARG A 243 18.36 -12.13 2.18
N ALA A 244 18.76 -12.72 3.30
CA ALA A 244 18.00 -13.77 3.96
C ALA A 244 16.74 -13.21 4.65
N LEU A 245 15.65 -13.99 4.68
CA LEU A 245 14.46 -13.72 5.49
C LEU A 245 14.74 -14.22 6.91
N VAL A 246 15.27 -13.36 7.78
CA VAL A 246 15.60 -13.70 9.18
C VAL A 246 14.56 -13.13 10.15
#